data_AF-A0A353V5C4-F1
#
_entry.id   AF-A0A353V5C4-F1
#
_cell.length_a   1.000
_cell.length_b   1.000
_cell.length_c   1.000
_cell.angle_alpha   90.00
_cell.angle_beta   90.00
_cell.angle_gamma   90.00
#
_symmetry.space_group_name_H-M   'P 1'
#
loop_
_entity.id
_entity.type
_entity.pdbx_description
1 polymer ?
#
loop_
_entity_poly.entity_id
_entity_poly.type
_entity_poly.pdbx_seq_one_letter_code
_entity_poly.pdbx_strand_id
1 'polypeptide(L)' 'RLRVAFPAEPFLGHAVHADCVQGLRDTVRLLGELGHEVVEAAPRIEREPFAVAFLTIVVAEARAEIEWAAGQARR' A
#
# COMPACT_ATOMS: atom_id res chain seq x y z
N ARG A 1 20.00 11.09 10.93
CA ARG A 1 18.75 10.87 11.70
C ARG A 1 17.56 11.21 10.81
N LEU A 2 16.68 10.23 10.54
CA LEU A 2 15.46 10.42 9.75
C LEU A 2 14.22 10.42 10.66
N ARG A 3 13.12 10.95 10.13
CA ARG A 3 11.78 10.84 10.72
C ARG A 3 10.96 9.93 9.82
N VAL A 4 10.52 8.78 10.36
CA VAL A 4 9.85 7.72 9.60
C VAL A 4 8.47 7.50 10.19
N ALA A 5 7.44 7.75 9.39
CA ALA A 5 6.08 7.36 9.72
C ALA A 5 5.83 5.94 9.19
N PHE A 6 5.20 5.08 10.00
CA PHE A 6 4.77 3.76 9.56
C PHE A 6 3.31 3.50 9.94
N PRO A 7 2.51 2.86 9.05
CA PRO A 7 1.21 2.31 9.41
C PRO A 7 1.35 0.89 9.99
N ALA A 8 0.61 0.57 11.05
CA ALA A 8 0.47 -0.81 11.54
C ALA A 8 -0.73 -1.55 10.91
N GLU A 9 -1.67 -0.80 10.34
CA GLU A 9 -2.88 -1.34 9.71
C GLU A 9 -2.86 -1.16 8.19
N PRO A 10 -3.37 -2.13 7.41
CA PRO A 10 -3.49 -2.02 5.97
C PRO A 10 -4.63 -1.08 5.55
N PHE A 11 -4.43 -0.34 4.45
CA PHE A 11 -5.42 0.62 3.95
C PHE A 11 -6.65 -0.02 3.30
N LEU A 12 -6.48 -1.15 2.60
CA LEU A 12 -7.53 -1.85 1.84
C LEU A 12 -7.88 -3.24 2.38
N GLY A 13 -7.23 -3.65 3.47
CA GLY A 13 -7.21 -5.05 3.91
C GLY A 13 -7.84 -5.29 5.27
N HIS A 14 -7.91 -6.57 5.61
CA HIS A 14 -8.30 -7.06 6.94
C HIS A 14 -7.04 -7.43 7.74
N ALA A 15 -7.19 -8.28 8.76
CA ALA A 15 -6.08 -8.72 9.61
C ALA A 15 -4.84 -9.14 8.82
N VAL A 16 -3.68 -8.63 9.25
CA VAL A 16 -2.36 -8.99 8.73
C VAL A 16 -1.86 -10.23 9.48
N HIS A 17 -1.19 -11.14 8.79
CA HIS A 17 -0.61 -12.33 9.41
C HIS A 17 0.37 -11.95 10.53
N ALA A 18 0.38 -12.73 11.62
CA ALA A 18 1.13 -12.41 12.84
C ALA A 18 2.64 -12.21 12.58
N ASP A 19 3.22 -13.04 11.70
CA ASP A 19 4.64 -12.94 11.33
C ASP A 19 4.98 -11.61 10.65
N CYS A 20 4.08 -11.08 9.82
CA CYS A 20 4.27 -9.78 9.18
C CYS A 20 4.21 -8.64 10.21
N VAL A 21 3.31 -8.74 11.20
CA VAL A 21 3.24 -7.78 12.32
C VAL A 21 4.51 -7.83 13.15
N GLN A 22 5.04 -9.03 13.42
CA GLN A 22 6.29 -9.20 14.15
C GLN A 22 7.48 -8.60 13.38
N GLY A 23 7.57 -8.86 12.07
CA GLY A 23 8.61 -8.26 11.21
C GLY A 23 8.56 -6.73 11.18
N LEU A 24 7.36 -6.13 11.17
CA LEU A 24 7.18 -4.69 11.29
C LEU A 24 7.76 -4.17 12.62
N ARG A 25 7.42 -4.81 13.74
CA ARG A 25 7.89 -4.41 15.08
C ARG A 25 9.40 -4.49 15.21
N ASP A 26 10.01 -5.56 14.70
CA ASP A 26 11.46 -5.73 14.70
C ASP A 26 12.16 -4.67 13.84
N THR A 27 11.57 -4.31 12.70
CA THR A 27 12.09 -3.24 11.83
C THR A 27 12.01 -1.87 12.51
N VAL A 28 10.87 -1.54 13.14
CA VAL A 28 10.68 -0.29 13.88
C VAL A 28 11.71 -0.17 15.01
N ARG A 29 11.93 -1.26 15.75
CA ARG A 29 12.95 -1.31 16.81
C ARG A 29 14.35 -1.06 16.27
N LEU A 30 14.74 -1.78 15.22
CA LEU A 30 16.06 -1.64 14.60
C LEU A 30 16.31 -0.21 14.10
N LEU A 31 15.32 0.41 13.46
CA LEU A 31 15.41 1.80 13.01
C LEU A 31 15.58 2.77 14.20
N GLY A 32 14.93 2.51 15.33
CA GLY A 32 15.13 3.25 16.57
C GLY A 32 16.55 3.10 17.12
N GLU A 33 17.08 1.87 17.16
CA GLU A 33 18.45 1.55 17.60
C GLU A 33 19.52 2.22 16.70
N LEU A 34 19.23 2.38 15.40
CA LEU A 34 20.06 3.12 14.45
C LEU A 34 19.96 4.66 14.59
N GLY A 35 19.15 5.16 15.52
CA GLY A 35 19.02 6.57 15.84
C GLY A 35 18.01 7.33 14.97
N HIS A 36 17.03 6.64 14.37
CA HIS A 36 15.90 7.28 13.68
C HIS A 36 14.75 7.57 14.65
N GLU A 37 13.96 8.59 14.34
CA GLU A 37 12.68 8.86 14.99
C GLU A 37 11.60 8.12 14.20
N VAL A 38 11.02 7.08 14.81
CA VAL A 38 10.05 6.21 14.15
C VAL A 38 8.71 6.37 14.87
N VAL A 39 7.67 6.78 14.14
CA VAL A 39 6.37 7.12 14.72
C VAL A 39 5.29 6.32 14.00
N GLU A 40 4.42 5.68 14.78
CA GLU A 40 3.23 5.05 14.23
C GLU A 40 2.26 6.14 13.78
N ALA A 41 2.10 6.27 12.46
CA ALA A 41 1.25 7.28 11.86
C ALA A 41 0.83 6.83 10.46
N ALA A 42 -0.44 7.03 10.15
CA ALA A 42 -1.04 6.74 8.86
C ALA A 42 -1.90 7.92 8.40
N PRO A 43 -1.97 8.20 7.09
CA PRO A 43 -2.95 9.14 6.56
C PRO A 43 -4.37 8.65 6.87
N ARG A 44 -5.28 9.59 7.17
CA ARG A 44 -6.69 9.28 7.35
C ARG A 44 -7.33 9.10 5.97
N ILE A 45 -7.61 7.85 5.61
CA ILE A 45 -8.22 7.47 4.33
C ILE A 45 -9.56 6.79 4.63
N GLU A 46 -10.62 7.24 3.96
CA GLU A 46 -11.92 6.56 3.97
C GLU A 46 -11.82 5.32 3.07
N ARG A 47 -12.02 4.14 3.66
CA ARG A 47 -11.69 2.87 3.01
C ARG A 47 -12.53 2.63 1.77
N GLU A 48 -13.85 2.81 1.87
CA GLU A 48 -14.79 2.50 0.79
C GLU A 48 -14.61 3.44 -0.41
N PRO A 49 -14.57 4.78 -0.24
CA PRO A 49 -14.28 5.68 -1.37
C PRO A 49 -12.91 5.41 -1.99
N PHE A 50 -11.89 5.12 -1.17
CA PHE A 50 -10.56 4.79 -1.67
C PHE A 50 -10.54 3.49 -2.48
N ALA A 51 -11.20 2.44 -2.00
CA ALA A 51 -11.29 1.16 -2.70
C ALA A 51 -12.00 1.30 -4.06
N VAL A 52 -13.09 2.06 -4.11
CA VAL A 52 -13.81 2.34 -5.36
C VAL A 52 -12.94 3.12 -6.33
N ALA A 53 -12.26 4.18 -5.86
CA ALA A 53 -11.36 4.97 -6.70
C ALA A 53 -10.19 4.13 -7.25
N PHE A 54 -9.57 3.33 -6.38
CA PHE A 54 -8.49 2.41 -6.76
C PHE A 54 -8.94 1.42 -7.85
N LEU A 55 -10.07 0.71 -7.62
CA LEU A 55 -10.58 -0.25 -8.60
C LEU A 55 -11.05 0.41 -9.90
N THR A 56 -11.58 1.63 -9.84
CA THR A 56 -11.98 2.39 -11.03
C THR A 56 -10.78 2.59 -11.95
N ILE A 57 -9.64 3.02 -11.40
CA ILE A 57 -8.41 3.23 -12.17
C ILE A 57 -7.92 1.89 -12.73
N VAL A 58 -7.82 0.85 -11.89
CA VAL A 58 -7.35 -0.49 -12.31
C VAL A 58 -8.18 -1.03 -13.48
N VAL A 59 -9.51 -0.94 -13.40
CA VAL A 59 -10.40 -1.46 -14.45
C VAL A 59 -10.35 -0.61 -15.71
N ALA A 60 -10.26 0.72 -15.58
CA ALA A 60 -10.14 1.60 -16.73
C ALA A 60 -8.85 1.35 -17.52
N GLU A 61 -7.72 1.23 -16.81
CA GLU A 61 -6.41 0.91 -17.41
C GLU A 61 -6.43 -0.49 -18.05
N ALA A 62 -6.97 -1.51 -17.36
CA ALA A 62 -7.07 -2.85 -17.90
C ALA A 62 -7.89 -2.88 -19.21
N ARG A 63 -9.00 -2.14 -19.29
CA ARG A 63 -9.78 -1.99 -20.53
C ARG A 63 -8.94 -1.35 -21.64
N ALA A 64 -8.27 -0.24 -21.34
CA ALA A 64 -7.45 0.46 -22.31
C ALA A 64 -6.34 -0.44 -22.87
N GLU A 65 -5.70 -1.24 -22.01
CA GLU A 65 -4.68 -2.20 -22.41
C GLU A 65 -5.23 -3.31 -23.31
N ILE A 66 -6.41 -3.85 -22.99
CA ILE A 66 -7.11 -4.84 -23.85
C ILE A 66 -7.39 -4.25 -25.23
N GLU A 67 -7.92 -3.04 -25.31
CA GLU A 67 -8.23 -2.37 -26.58
C GLU A 67 -6.97 -2.11 -27.41
N TRP A 68 -5.90 -1.67 -26.75
CA TRP A 68 -4.61 -1.46 -27.38
C TRP A 68 -4.03 -2.77 -27.94
N ALA A 69 -3.99 -3.84 -27.14
CA ALA A 69 -3.48 -5.15 -27.55
C ALA A 69 -4.30 -5.73 -28.72
N ALA A 70 -5.63 -5.62 -28.66
CA ALA A 70 -6.51 -6.03 -29.75
C ALA A 70 -6.32 -5.20 -31.05
N GLY A 71 -5.84 -3.96 -30.92
CA GLY A 71 -5.44 -3.12 -32.05
C GLY A 71 -4.08 -3.49 -32.65
N GLN A 72 -3.16 -4.04 -31.85
CA GLN A 72 -1.87 -4.55 -32.36
C GLN A 72 -2.03 -5.87 -33.11
N ALA A 73 -2.87 -6.78 -32.61
CA ALA A 73 -3.10 -8.09 -33.24
C ALA A 73 -3.81 -8.03 -34.61
N ARG A 74 -4.38 -6.86 -34.96
CA ARG A 74 -5.04 -6.61 -36.24
C ARG A 74 -4.12 -5.96 -37.30
N ARG A 75 -2.86 -5.69 -36.95
CA ARG A 75 -1.83 -5.19 -37.88
C ARG A 75 -0.97 -6.35 -38.36
#